data_AF-A0A945X1X3-F1
#
_entry.id   AF-A0A945X1X3-F1
#
_cell.length_a   1.000
_cell.length_b   1.000
_cell.length_c   1.000
_cell.angle_alpha   90.00
_cell.angle_beta   90.00
_cell.angle_gamma   90.00
#
_symmetry.space_group_name_H-M   'P 1'
#
loop_
_entity.id
_entity.type
_entity.pdbx_description
1 polymer ?
#
loop_
_entity_poly.entity_id
_entity_poly.type
_entity_poly.pdbx_seq_one_letter_code
_entity_poly.pdbx_strand_id
1 'polypeptide(L)'
;MASTEESTVLIWNNNMVGRGHQVMGHSSLNINGVWNHGGDITPNYVSWWPGDTGSNMAKPQESFSRDGLLEKYLPDHIIRLKSLDVPVMLSKWRDVRTKENAHYRERVKNCSTIVGRILRAGSEKATCALWYGHSVIWTPLKVKRLAFKLGGVEVDWKDFEQQLRKERAEISCRWMMKRDRKHGNPNTPARF
;
A
#
# COMPACT_ATOMS: atom_id res chain seq x y z
N MET A 1 -3.11 28.46 1.41
CA MET A 1 -2.18 27.67 0.59
C MET A 1 -2.77 26.27 0.48
N ALA A 2 -3.24 25.84 -0.69
CA ALA A 2 -3.73 24.48 -0.86
C ALA A 2 -2.54 23.54 -0.69
N SER A 3 -2.52 22.74 0.39
CA SER A 3 -1.64 21.58 0.41
C SER A 3 -2.04 20.73 -0.77
N THR A 4 -1.14 20.54 -1.72
CA THR A 4 -1.36 19.57 -2.79
C THR A 4 -1.51 18.22 -2.10
N GLU A 5 -2.72 17.65 -2.10
CA GLU A 5 -2.96 16.37 -1.43
C GLU A 5 -2.14 15.30 -2.17
N GLU A 6 -1.05 14.85 -1.54
CA GLU A 6 -0.15 13.84 -2.09
C GLU A 6 -0.57 12.47 -1.58
N SER A 7 -0.86 11.53 -2.48
CA SER A 7 -1.06 10.13 -2.10
C SER A 7 0.26 9.39 -2.05
N THR A 8 0.47 8.52 -1.06
CA THR A 8 1.71 7.73 -0.91
C THR A 8 1.39 6.25 -0.94
N VAL A 9 1.94 5.54 -1.92
CA VAL A 9 1.89 4.08 -2.03
C VAL A 9 3.12 3.48 -1.35
N LEU A 10 2.90 2.50 -0.49
CA LEU A 10 3.95 1.76 0.21
C LEU A 10 3.94 0.30 -0.25
N ILE A 11 5.12 -0.22 -0.57
CA ILE A 11 5.30 -1.55 -1.14
C ILE A 11 6.26 -2.36 -0.28
N TRP A 12 5.80 -3.50 0.22
CA TRP A 12 6.61 -4.55 0.81
C TRP A 12 6.65 -5.72 -0.17
N ASN A 13 7.76 -5.89 -0.87
CA ASN A 13 7.97 -7.04 -1.73
C ASN A 13 8.23 -8.25 -0.84
N ASN A 14 7.49 -9.35 -1.02
CA ASN A 14 7.89 -10.63 -0.44
C ASN A 14 8.73 -11.37 -1.47
N ASN A 15 10.04 -11.54 -1.21
CA ASN A 15 10.96 -12.29 -2.07
C ASN A 15 11.53 -13.53 -1.35
N MET A 16 10.96 -13.95 -0.20
CA MET A 16 11.50 -15.09 0.57
C MET A 16 11.32 -16.43 -0.12
N VAL A 17 10.35 -16.55 -1.03
CA VAL A 17 10.06 -17.80 -1.72
C VAL A 17 10.30 -17.58 -3.21
N GLY A 18 11.37 -18.16 -3.75
CA GLY A 18 11.82 -18.02 -5.14
C GLY A 18 10.87 -18.62 -6.20
N ARG A 19 9.55 -18.46 -6.07
CA ARG A 19 8.53 -18.96 -6.99
C ARG A 19 7.78 -17.82 -7.68
N GLY A 20 8.45 -17.21 -8.65
CA GLY A 20 7.82 -16.45 -9.74
C GLY A 20 6.96 -15.24 -9.35
N HIS A 21 6.24 -14.69 -10.33
CA HIS A 21 5.55 -13.40 -10.29
C HIS A 21 4.31 -13.33 -9.37
N GLN A 22 4.10 -14.34 -8.54
CA GLN A 22 2.89 -14.55 -7.73
C GLN A 22 3.15 -14.37 -6.22
N VAL A 23 4.37 -14.02 -5.81
CA VAL A 23 4.68 -13.91 -4.39
C VAL A 23 3.87 -12.76 -3.76
N MET A 24 3.17 -13.11 -2.69
CA MET A 24 2.31 -12.21 -1.95
C MET A 24 3.14 -11.45 -0.95
N GLY A 25 3.43 -10.20 -1.27
CA GLY A 25 3.84 -9.21 -0.28
C GLY A 25 2.69 -8.29 0.08
N HIS A 26 3.01 -7.21 0.76
CA HIS A 26 2.04 -6.24 1.23
C HIS A 26 2.09 -4.93 0.43
N SER A 27 0.95 -4.27 0.34
CA SER A 27 0.84 -2.96 -0.27
C SER A 27 -0.15 -2.14 0.53
N SER A 28 0.23 -0.93 0.87
CA SER A 28 -0.67 0.02 1.49
C SER A 28 -0.63 1.36 0.77
N LEU A 29 -1.59 2.22 1.09
CA LEU A 29 -1.74 3.53 0.48
C LEU A 29 -2.22 4.53 1.54
N ASN A 30 -1.50 5.63 1.69
CA ASN A 30 -2.01 6.83 2.32
C ASN A 30 -2.64 7.72 1.24
N ILE A 31 -3.94 7.99 1.35
CA ILE A 31 -4.70 8.65 0.28
C ILE A 31 -4.37 10.14 0.16
N ASN A 32 -4.17 10.86 1.26
CA ASN A 32 -4.10 12.32 1.28
C ASN A 32 -2.85 12.89 1.94
N GLY A 33 -1.89 12.03 2.31
CA GLY A 33 -0.62 12.44 2.90
C GLY A 33 -0.71 12.82 4.38
N VAL A 34 -1.87 12.63 5.03
CA VAL A 34 -2.03 12.84 6.47
C VAL A 34 -1.65 11.55 7.20
N TRP A 35 -0.61 11.57 8.03
CA TRP A 35 -0.19 10.38 8.77
C TRP A 35 -0.68 10.46 10.23
N ASN A 36 -1.26 9.36 10.70
CA ASN A 36 -1.87 9.25 12.01
C ASN A 36 -1.05 8.33 12.93
N HIS A 37 -1.14 8.58 14.23
CA HIS A 37 -0.15 8.13 15.22
C HIS A 37 -0.68 7.09 16.23
N GLY A 38 -1.93 6.64 16.12
CA GLY A 38 -2.61 5.88 17.18
C GLY A 38 -3.59 4.81 16.68
N GLY A 39 -3.99 3.92 17.58
CA GLY A 39 -4.63 2.62 17.36
C GLY A 39 -6.07 2.61 16.83
N ASP A 40 -6.48 3.66 16.12
CA ASP A 40 -7.77 3.72 15.45
C ASP A 40 -7.60 3.51 13.94
N ILE A 41 -8.60 2.89 13.31
CA ILE A 41 -8.63 2.75 11.85
C ILE A 41 -8.87 4.11 11.21
N THR A 42 -7.86 4.60 10.50
CA THR A 42 -7.90 5.93 9.91
C THR A 42 -8.62 5.90 8.55
N PRO A 43 -9.41 6.94 8.23
CA PRO A 43 -10.22 6.95 7.02
C PRO A 43 -9.41 7.14 5.74
N ASN A 44 -8.10 7.41 5.84
CA ASN A 44 -7.22 7.73 4.73
C ASN A 44 -6.07 6.74 4.55
N TYR A 45 -5.85 5.83 5.50
CA TYR A 45 -4.88 4.75 5.38
C TYR A 45 -5.55 3.46 4.89
N VAL A 46 -5.08 3.00 3.74
CA VAL A 46 -5.56 1.80 3.06
C VAL A 46 -4.56 0.69 3.30
N SER A 47 -4.94 -0.25 4.14
CA SER A 47 -4.22 -1.49 4.36
C SER A 47 -5.24 -2.58 4.69
N TRP A 48 -5.06 -3.77 4.13
CA TRP A 48 -6.05 -4.85 4.19
C TRP A 48 -5.37 -6.16 4.51
N TRP A 49 -5.69 -6.75 5.65
CA TRP A 49 -5.03 -7.94 6.16
C TRP A 49 -6.03 -9.09 6.35
N PRO A 50 -5.56 -10.35 6.34
CA PRO A 50 -6.35 -11.45 6.87
C PRO A 50 -6.67 -11.18 8.35
N GLY A 51 -7.90 -11.51 8.75
CA GLY A 51 -8.33 -11.49 10.14
C GLY A 51 -7.71 -12.62 10.94
N ASP A 52 -8.21 -12.81 12.17
CA ASP A 52 -7.65 -13.79 13.10
C ASP A 52 -7.76 -15.23 12.56
N THR A 53 -6.81 -16.07 13.01
CA THR A 53 -6.64 -17.46 12.58
C THR A 53 -7.96 -18.23 12.60
N GLY A 54 -8.38 -18.71 11.42
CA GLY A 54 -9.60 -19.49 11.24
C GLY A 54 -10.73 -18.76 10.52
N SER A 55 -10.68 -17.42 10.42
CA SER A 55 -11.63 -16.64 9.63
C SER A 55 -10.99 -16.18 8.32
N ASN A 56 -11.64 -16.44 7.18
CA ASN A 56 -11.30 -15.80 5.90
C ASN A 56 -11.78 -14.33 5.87
N MET A 57 -12.05 -13.71 7.01
CA MET A 57 -12.49 -12.33 7.10
C MET A 57 -11.28 -11.42 6.91
N ALA A 58 -11.50 -10.28 6.30
CA ALA A 58 -10.48 -9.27 6.16
C ALA A 58 -10.69 -8.15 7.18
N LYS A 59 -9.59 -7.56 7.64
CA LYS A 59 -9.60 -6.42 8.55
C LYS A 59 -8.74 -5.28 7.97
N PRO A 60 -9.23 -4.04 7.98
CA PRO A 60 -8.38 -2.89 7.70
C PRO A 60 -7.36 -2.72 8.83
N GLN A 61 -6.15 -2.23 8.52
CA GLN A 61 -5.19 -1.84 9.54
C GLN A 61 -5.28 -0.37 9.89
N GLU A 62 -4.84 -0.07 11.11
CA GLU A 62 -4.94 1.24 11.74
C GLU A 62 -3.98 2.26 11.11
N SER A 63 -2.74 1.84 10.89
CA SER A 63 -1.65 2.76 10.58
C SER A 63 -0.48 2.11 9.84
N PHE A 64 0.37 2.98 9.30
CA PHE A 64 1.67 2.62 8.74
C PHE A 64 2.57 1.87 9.72
N SER A 65 2.66 2.37 10.96
CA SER A 65 3.49 1.75 11.99
C SER A 65 3.03 0.33 12.29
N ARG A 66 1.71 0.06 12.27
CA ARG A 66 1.16 -1.27 12.48
C ARG A 66 1.54 -2.23 11.36
N ASP A 67 1.47 -1.79 10.10
CA ASP A 67 1.93 -2.58 8.96
C ASP A 67 3.42 -2.91 9.08
N GLY A 68 4.26 -1.93 9.43
CA GLY A 68 5.71 -2.14 9.63
C GLY A 68 6.03 -3.13 10.76
N LEU A 69 5.26 -3.12 11.85
CA LEU A 69 5.39 -4.08 12.95
C LEU A 69 5.02 -5.51 12.53
N LEU A 70 3.92 -5.66 11.76
CA LEU A 70 3.45 -6.97 11.29
C LEU A 70 4.40 -7.56 10.23
N GLU A 71 4.87 -6.73 9.31
CA GLU A 71 5.86 -7.10 8.29
C GLU A 71 7.25 -7.33 8.89
N LYS A 72 7.55 -6.69 10.04
CA LYS A 72 8.84 -6.72 10.75
C LYS A 72 9.99 -6.00 10.02
N TYR A 73 9.69 -5.21 8.98
CA TYR A 73 10.64 -4.34 8.28
C TYR A 73 9.92 -3.17 7.58
N LEU A 74 10.72 -2.20 7.14
CA LEU A 74 10.25 -1.01 6.42
C LEU A 74 9.89 -1.32 4.95
N PRO A 75 8.98 -0.55 4.32
CA PRO A 75 8.68 -0.70 2.91
C PRO A 75 9.93 -0.65 2.01
N ASP A 76 9.90 -1.41 0.93
CA ASP A 76 10.96 -1.42 -0.08
C ASP A 76 10.86 -0.25 -1.05
N HIS A 77 9.64 0.17 -1.35
CA HIS A 77 9.37 1.28 -2.24
C HIS A 77 8.30 2.19 -1.66
N ILE A 78 8.57 3.48 -1.72
CA ILE A 78 7.65 4.56 -1.36
C ILE A 78 7.44 5.38 -2.61
N ILE A 79 6.19 5.45 -3.08
CA ILE A 79 5.87 6.11 -4.35
C ILE A 79 4.84 7.19 -4.08
N ARG A 80 5.17 8.44 -4.39
CA ARG A 80 4.25 9.56 -4.26
C ARG A 80 3.53 9.86 -5.55
N LEU A 81 2.24 10.10 -5.44
CA LEU A 81 1.33 10.42 -6.52
C LEU A 81 0.70 11.78 -6.25
N LYS A 82 0.60 12.57 -7.32
CA LYS A 82 -0.08 13.87 -7.32
C LYS A 82 -1.27 13.81 -8.27
N SER A 83 -2.21 14.73 -8.09
CA SER A 83 -3.33 14.94 -9.01
C SER A 83 -4.27 13.72 -9.12
N LEU A 84 -4.52 13.04 -7.99
CA LEU A 84 -5.60 12.06 -7.87
C LEU A 84 -6.83 12.69 -7.23
N ASP A 85 -8.01 12.19 -7.58
CA ASP A 85 -9.28 12.54 -6.94
C ASP A 85 -9.37 11.88 -5.56
N VAL A 86 -8.86 12.60 -4.56
CA VAL A 86 -8.83 12.19 -3.15
C VAL A 86 -10.24 11.93 -2.60
N PRO A 87 -11.25 12.81 -2.80
CA PRO A 87 -12.63 12.52 -2.38
C PRO A 87 -13.16 11.18 -2.89
N VAL A 88 -12.96 10.86 -4.17
CA VAL A 88 -13.38 9.59 -4.75
C VAL A 88 -12.61 8.41 -4.14
N MET A 89 -11.31 8.55 -3.91
CA MET A 89 -10.49 7.52 -3.26
C MET A 89 -10.94 7.24 -1.83
N LEU A 90 -11.21 8.28 -1.04
CA LEU A 90 -11.71 8.17 0.34
C LEU A 90 -13.08 7.51 0.38
N SER A 91 -13.97 7.90 -0.53
CA SER A 91 -15.30 7.28 -0.67
C SER A 91 -15.16 5.79 -1.00
N LYS A 92 -14.31 5.45 -1.97
CA LYS A 92 -14.08 4.06 -2.36
C LYS A 92 -13.48 3.22 -1.24
N TRP A 93 -12.59 3.79 -0.45
CA TRP A 93 -12.02 3.12 0.70
C TRP A 93 -13.08 2.89 1.80
N ARG A 94 -13.93 3.89 2.06
CA ARG A 94 -15.08 3.76 2.97
C ARG A 94 -15.94 2.54 2.57
N ASP A 95 -16.34 2.45 1.31
CA ASP A 95 -17.16 1.33 0.81
C ASP A 95 -16.50 -0.04 1.04
N VAL A 96 -15.17 -0.11 0.90
CA VAL A 96 -14.43 -1.37 1.11
C VAL A 96 -14.37 -1.72 2.58
N ARG A 97 -14.03 -0.77 3.46
CA ARG A 97 -13.79 -1.03 4.89
C ARG A 97 -15.07 -1.24 5.69
N THR A 98 -16.19 -0.67 5.24
CA THR A 98 -17.50 -0.86 5.90
C THR A 98 -18.30 -2.02 5.31
N LYS A 99 -17.74 -2.75 4.35
CA LYS A 99 -18.42 -3.91 3.77
C LYS A 99 -18.56 -5.02 4.81
N GLU A 100 -19.81 -5.38 5.10
CA GLU A 100 -20.10 -6.54 5.93
C GLU A 100 -19.58 -7.84 5.31
N ASN A 101 -19.07 -8.74 6.16
CA ASN A 101 -18.55 -10.05 5.75
C ASN A 101 -17.50 -9.96 4.63
N ALA A 102 -16.63 -8.94 4.68
CA ALA A 102 -15.58 -8.79 3.70
C ALA A 102 -14.53 -9.89 3.87
N HIS A 103 -14.35 -10.70 2.83
CA HIS A 103 -13.39 -11.81 2.86
C HIS A 103 -12.01 -11.43 2.30
N TYR A 104 -10.97 -11.85 3.00
CA TYR A 104 -9.60 -11.85 2.50
C TYR A 104 -9.40 -13.08 1.61
N ARG A 105 -8.87 -12.87 0.41
CA ARG A 105 -8.42 -13.96 -0.46
C ARG A 105 -7.07 -13.58 -1.02
N GLU A 106 -6.04 -14.15 -0.46
CA GLU A 106 -4.63 -14.01 -0.85
C GLU A 106 -4.39 -13.76 -2.35
N ARG A 107 -5.01 -14.52 -3.26
CA ARG A 107 -4.78 -14.37 -4.72
C ARG A 107 -5.62 -13.30 -5.42
N VAL A 108 -6.79 -12.96 -4.89
CA VAL A 108 -7.84 -12.23 -5.65
C VAL A 108 -8.40 -11.03 -4.89
N LYS A 109 -8.39 -11.07 -3.55
CA LYS A 109 -8.89 -10.05 -2.63
C LYS A 109 -7.85 -9.81 -1.53
N ASN A 110 -6.69 -9.32 -1.92
CA ASN A 110 -5.59 -8.98 -1.02
C ASN A 110 -5.41 -7.45 -0.94
N CYS A 111 -4.46 -7.00 -0.13
CA CYS A 111 -4.09 -5.60 0.01
C CYS A 111 -3.78 -4.91 -1.33
N SER A 112 -2.98 -5.56 -2.20
CA SER A 112 -2.66 -5.03 -3.52
C SER A 112 -3.89 -4.85 -4.43
N THR A 113 -4.88 -5.75 -4.35
CA THR A 113 -6.15 -5.61 -5.08
C THR A 113 -6.89 -4.36 -4.63
N ILE A 114 -6.96 -4.11 -3.31
CA ILE A 114 -7.67 -2.96 -2.75
C ILE A 114 -6.96 -1.65 -3.11
N VAL A 115 -5.65 -1.56 -2.91
CA VAL A 115 -4.86 -0.37 -3.30
C VAL A 115 -5.03 -0.09 -4.80
N GLY A 116 -4.92 -1.11 -5.65
CA GLY A 116 -5.11 -0.95 -7.09
C GLY A 116 -6.53 -0.54 -7.49
N ARG A 117 -7.57 -0.90 -6.73
CA ARG A 117 -8.95 -0.43 -6.96
C ARG A 117 -9.11 1.04 -6.58
N ILE A 118 -8.55 1.46 -5.46
CA ILE A 118 -8.65 2.84 -4.97
C ILE A 118 -7.86 3.79 -5.87
N LEU A 119 -6.63 3.43 -6.24
CA LEU A 119 -5.82 4.22 -7.19
C LEU A 119 -6.53 4.41 -8.54
N ARG A 120 -7.18 3.36 -9.05
CA ARG A 120 -7.96 3.45 -10.30
C ARG A 120 -9.18 4.34 -10.16
N ALA A 121 -9.87 4.29 -9.02
CA ALA A 121 -11.02 5.13 -8.76
C ALA A 121 -10.64 6.61 -8.72
N GLY A 122 -9.48 6.95 -8.15
CA GLY A 122 -8.99 8.32 -8.07
C GLY A 122 -8.29 8.86 -9.32
N SER A 123 -8.11 8.06 -10.38
CA SER A 123 -7.37 8.51 -11.56
C SER A 123 -8.30 8.73 -12.76
N GLU A 124 -8.35 9.94 -13.29
CA GLU A 124 -9.06 10.25 -14.55
C GLU A 124 -8.47 9.48 -15.75
N LYS A 125 -7.16 9.21 -15.72
CA LYS A 125 -6.44 8.39 -16.71
C LYS A 125 -6.81 6.90 -16.69
N ALA A 126 -7.69 6.47 -15.78
CA ALA A 126 -8.13 5.07 -15.69
C ALA A 126 -8.99 4.60 -16.86
N THR A 127 -9.53 5.49 -17.68
CA THR A 127 -10.57 5.15 -18.66
C THR A 127 -10.06 4.44 -19.92
N CYS A 128 -8.79 4.54 -20.29
CA CYS A 128 -8.29 3.92 -21.54
C CYS A 128 -7.03 3.04 -21.37
N ALA A 129 -6.02 3.49 -20.62
CA ALA A 129 -4.75 2.75 -20.48
C ALA A 129 -4.76 1.65 -19.40
N LEU A 130 -5.72 1.70 -18.46
CA LEU A 130 -5.78 0.80 -17.30
C LEU A 130 -6.73 -0.40 -17.48
N TRP A 131 -7.58 -0.37 -18.52
CA TRP A 131 -8.47 -1.47 -18.89
C TRP A 131 -7.70 -2.67 -19.47
N TYR A 132 -6.59 -2.44 -20.17
CA TYR A 132 -5.70 -3.50 -20.66
C TYR A 132 -4.92 -4.24 -19.54
N GLY A 133 -5.09 -3.82 -18.29
CA GLY A 133 -4.41 -4.39 -17.12
C GLY A 133 -5.31 -5.24 -16.22
N HIS A 134 -6.42 -5.81 -16.71
CA HIS A 134 -7.30 -6.72 -15.94
C HIS A 134 -6.53 -7.97 -15.49
N SER A 135 -5.77 -7.82 -14.41
CA SER A 135 -5.11 -8.91 -13.73
C SER A 135 -6.06 -9.51 -12.71
N VAL A 136 -6.32 -10.81 -12.84
CA VAL A 136 -7.02 -11.62 -11.84
C VAL A 136 -6.24 -11.64 -10.51
N ILE A 137 -4.90 -11.58 -10.60
CA ILE A 137 -3.98 -11.57 -9.45
C ILE A 137 -3.31 -10.20 -9.36
N TRP A 138 -3.54 -9.49 -8.27
CA TRP A 138 -2.81 -8.27 -7.91
C TRP A 138 -1.69 -8.59 -6.94
N THR A 139 -0.50 -8.07 -7.23
CA THR A 139 0.71 -8.21 -6.41
C THR A 139 1.31 -6.84 -6.15
N PRO A 140 2.20 -6.69 -5.14
CA PRO A 140 2.82 -5.41 -4.85
C PRO A 140 3.58 -4.84 -6.05
N LEU A 141 4.23 -5.69 -6.85
CA LEU A 141 4.89 -5.28 -8.09
C LEU A 141 3.90 -4.68 -9.11
N LYS A 142 2.68 -5.22 -9.22
CA LYS A 142 1.66 -4.65 -10.12
C LYS A 142 1.15 -3.31 -9.62
N VAL A 143 1.02 -3.13 -8.30
CA VAL A 143 0.69 -1.83 -7.69
C VAL A 143 1.80 -0.82 -7.93
N LYS A 144 3.07 -1.21 -7.74
CA LYS A 144 4.24 -0.38 -8.07
C LYS A 144 4.21 0.09 -9.53
N ARG A 145 4.00 -0.83 -10.48
CA ARG A 145 3.87 -0.50 -11.92
C ARG A 145 2.69 0.41 -12.20
N LEU A 146 1.55 0.19 -11.54
CA LEU A 146 0.38 1.05 -11.65
C LEU A 146 0.70 2.48 -11.17
N ALA A 147 1.31 2.61 -9.99
CA ALA A 147 1.69 3.90 -9.44
C ALA A 147 2.62 4.68 -10.39
N PHE A 148 3.65 4.05 -10.95
CA PHE A 148 4.50 4.72 -11.94
C PHE A 148 3.75 5.11 -13.23
N LYS A 149 2.85 4.26 -13.73
CA LYS A 149 2.01 4.61 -14.89
C LYS A 149 1.09 5.81 -14.62
N LEU A 150 0.69 6.01 -13.37
CA LEU A 150 -0.08 7.19 -12.95
C LEU A 150 0.79 8.44 -12.77
N GLY A 151 2.11 8.36 -13.01
CA GLY A 151 3.05 9.47 -12.85
C GLY A 151 3.67 9.55 -11.45
N GLY A 152 3.62 8.46 -10.69
CA GLY A 152 4.23 8.41 -9.37
C GLY A 152 5.74 8.56 -9.41
N VAL A 153 6.32 9.14 -8.37
CA VAL A 153 7.76 9.31 -8.19
C VAL A 153 8.21 8.55 -6.95
N GLU A 154 9.28 7.78 -7.07
CA GLU A 154 9.86 7.05 -5.94
C GLU A 154 10.60 8.03 -5.01
N VAL A 155 10.42 7.85 -3.70
CA VAL A 155 10.98 8.72 -2.66
C VAL A 155 11.97 7.92 -1.82
N ASP A 156 13.12 8.53 -1.51
CA ASP A 156 14.10 7.91 -0.63
C ASP A 156 13.57 7.79 0.80
N TRP A 157 13.95 6.72 1.48
CA TRP A 157 13.55 6.47 2.85
C TRP A 157 13.92 7.63 3.80
N LYS A 158 15.11 8.24 3.62
CA LYS A 158 15.55 9.36 4.47
C LYS A 158 14.63 10.56 4.35
N ASP A 159 14.19 10.87 3.14
CA ASP A 159 13.30 12.01 2.88
C ASP A 159 11.90 11.73 3.44
N PHE A 160 11.43 10.49 3.30
CA PHE A 160 10.16 10.06 3.88
C PHE A 160 10.19 10.06 5.41
N GLU A 161 11.27 9.58 6.03
CA GLU A 161 11.45 9.60 7.48
C GLU A 161 11.45 11.03 8.02
N GLN A 162 12.12 11.96 7.36
CA GLN A 162 12.10 13.37 7.75
C GLN A 162 10.70 13.97 7.72
N GLN A 163 9.89 13.63 6.70
CA GLN A 163 8.50 14.05 6.64
C GLN A 163 7.70 13.52 7.83
N LEU A 164 7.75 12.21 8.07
CA LEU A 164 7.02 11.57 9.16
C LEU A 164 7.41 12.18 10.52
N ARG A 165 8.71 12.45 10.74
CA ARG A 165 9.19 13.16 11.94
C ARG A 165 8.60 14.57 12.07
N LYS A 166 8.56 15.32 10.97
CA LYS A 166 8.02 16.70 10.94
C LYS A 166 6.53 16.71 11.28
N GLU A 167 5.78 15.72 10.82
CA GLU A 167 4.35 15.57 11.09
C GLU A 167 4.05 14.98 12.47
N ARG A 168 5.10 14.84 13.31
CA ARG A 168 5.04 14.17 14.62
C ARG A 168 4.46 12.77 14.54
N ALA A 169 4.57 12.13 13.37
CA ALA A 169 4.44 10.69 13.24
C ALA A 169 5.63 10.08 13.93
N GLU A 170 5.50 9.86 15.24
CA GLU A 170 6.48 9.14 16.03
C GLU A 170 6.56 7.71 15.51
N ILE A 171 7.48 7.56 14.57
CA ILE A 171 7.99 6.30 14.07
C ILE A 171 8.65 5.59 15.26
N SER A 172 7.90 4.72 15.92
CA SER A 172 8.47 3.57 16.66
C SER A 172 9.18 2.58 15.71
N CYS A 173 9.33 2.92 14.42
CA CYS A 173 10.17 2.21 13.47
C CYS A 173 11.68 2.52 13.62
N ARG A 174 12.12 3.24 14.65
CA ARG A 174 13.56 3.44 14.97
C ARG A 174 14.31 2.11 15.13
N TRP A 175 13.60 1.04 15.50
CA TRP A 175 14.09 -0.34 15.61
C TRP A 175 13.79 -1.21 14.37
N MET A 176 12.94 -0.74 13.44
CA MET A 176 12.65 -1.48 12.22
C MET A 176 13.81 -1.27 11.25
N MET A 177 14.69 -2.26 11.20
CA MET A 177 15.82 -2.26 10.28
C MET A 177 15.33 -2.20 8.83
N LYS A 178 16.14 -1.57 7.94
CA LYS A 178 16.04 -1.82 6.50
C LYS A 178 16.02 -3.34 6.28
N ARG A 179 15.18 -3.79 5.34
CA ARG A 179 14.96 -5.17 4.94
C ARG A 179 16.14 -6.11 5.28
N ASP A 180 15.91 -7.06 6.19
CA ASP A 180 16.87 -8.13 6.49
C ASP A 180 17.11 -8.99 5.22
N ARG A 181 18.37 -9.43 4.99
CA ARG A 181 18.76 -10.29 3.85
C ARG A 181 17.86 -11.51 3.68
N LYS A 182 17.28 -12.04 4.76
CA LYS A 182 16.32 -13.15 4.72
C LYS A 182 15.07 -12.86 3.88
N HIS A 183 14.69 -11.59 3.73
CA HIS A 183 13.53 -11.19 2.95
C HIS A 183 13.80 -11.17 1.44
N GLY A 184 15.05 -11.32 0.98
CA GLY A 184 15.45 -11.23 -0.44
C GLY A 184 15.94 -9.83 -0.85
N ASN A 185 16.37 -9.65 -2.11
CA ASN A 185 16.88 -8.36 -2.60
C ASN A 185 15.75 -7.50 -3.22
N PRO A 186 15.59 -6.22 -2.82
CA PRO A 186 14.52 -5.33 -3.31
C PRO A 186 14.67 -4.95 -4.79
N ASN A 187 15.89 -5.04 -5.33
CA ASN A 187 16.22 -4.80 -6.72
C ASN A 187 16.31 -6.10 -7.54
N THR A 188 16.08 -7.27 -6.94
CA THR A 188 15.97 -8.50 -7.72
C THR A 188 14.75 -8.37 -8.62
N PRO A 189 14.93 -8.32 -9.95
CA PRO A 189 13.80 -8.40 -10.86
C PRO A 189 13.08 -9.71 -10.57
N ALA A 190 11.75 -9.71 -10.58
CA ALA A 190 11.01 -10.96 -10.65
C ALA A 190 11.61 -11.77 -11.82
N ARG A 191 12.24 -12.91 -11.52
CA ARG A 191 12.79 -13.77 -12.57
C ARG A 191 11.60 -14.35 -13.34
N PHE A 192 11.63 -14.13 -14.65
CA PHE A 192 10.66 -14.56 -15.65
C PHE A 192 10.70 -16.08 -15.83
#